data_AF-A0A817KYB2-F1
#
_entry.id   AF-A0A817KYB2-F1
#
_cell.length_a   1.000
_cell.length_b   1.000
_cell.length_c   1.000
_cell.angle_alpha   90.00
_cell.angle_beta   90.00
_cell.angle_gamma   90.00
#
_symmetry.space_group_name_H-M   'P 1'
#
loop_
_entity.id
_entity.type
_entity.pdbx_description
1 polymer ?
#
loop_
_entity_poly.entity_id
_entity_poly.type
_entity_poly.pdbx_seq_one_letter_code
_entity_poly.pdbx_strand_id
1 'polypeptide(L)'
;FNDIKKYVYEEYFARQIYWIKKNSTIENFLHLTNSDLPEIFQAVKVSNHLLVFNLEMAETFIFPGVKEHLDRSYGYPPAVVVGKFQQRLKAIKAIDQYSVLIQAIRLSDTIKSPNDMIDLIRRSVRVSNQQGYTNIR
;
A
#
# COMPACT_ATOMS: atom_id res chain seq x y z
N PHE A 1 -15.79 10.00 -4.07
CA PHE A 1 -14.82 9.03 -3.52
C PHE A 1 -13.48 8.96 -4.27
N ASN A 2 -13.30 9.58 -5.45
CA ASN A 2 -12.03 9.49 -6.19
C ASN A 2 -10.89 10.35 -5.60
N ASP A 3 -11.20 11.51 -5.01
CA ASP A 3 -10.15 12.41 -4.51
C ASP A 3 -9.53 11.94 -3.19
N ILE A 4 -10.34 11.46 -2.24
CA ILE A 4 -9.85 10.95 -0.95
C ILE A 4 -8.90 9.77 -1.15
N LYS A 5 -9.27 8.81 -2.02
CA LYS A 5 -8.43 7.66 -2.35
C LYS A 5 -7.06 8.11 -2.88
N LYS A 6 -7.05 9.10 -3.77
CA LYS A 6 -5.83 9.68 -4.32
C LYS A 6 -4.95 10.28 -3.23
N TYR A 7 -5.51 11.14 -2.36
CA TYR A 7 -4.74 11.76 -1.28
C TYR A 7 -4.17 10.75 -0.29
N VAL A 8 -4.96 9.73 0.10
CA VAL A 8 -4.49 8.68 1.02
C VAL A 8 -3.31 7.92 0.42
N TYR A 9 -3.37 7.55 -0.87
CA TYR A 9 -2.25 6.85 -1.50
C TYR A 9 -1.04 7.73 -1.76
N GLU A 10 -1.24 8.99 -2.19
CA GLU A 10 -0.14 9.94 -2.36
C GLU A 10 0.61 10.14 -1.04
N GLU A 11 -0.12 10.32 0.05
CA GLU A 11 0.44 10.42 1.40
C GLU A 11 1.15 9.13 1.84
N TYR A 12 0.56 7.97 1.55
CA TYR A 12 1.17 6.67 1.82
C TYR A 12 2.53 6.54 1.12
N PHE A 13 2.61 6.80 -0.18
CA PHE A 13 3.84 6.69 -0.95
C PHE A 13 4.87 7.75 -0.54
N ALA A 14 4.44 8.96 -0.19
CA ALA A 14 5.32 10.00 0.32
C ALA A 14 6.04 9.57 1.61
N ARG A 15 5.33 8.91 2.53
CA ARG A 15 5.95 8.34 3.76
C ARG A 15 6.92 7.21 3.47
N GLN A 16 6.67 6.43 2.41
CA GLN A 16 7.57 5.35 2.03
C GLN A 16 8.93 5.85 1.55
N ILE A 17 9.03 7.07 1.01
CA ILE A 17 10.32 7.64 0.57
C ILE A 17 11.36 7.66 1.70
N TYR A 18 10.95 7.96 2.94
CA TYR A 18 11.84 7.88 4.10
C TYR A 18 12.42 6.47 4.27
N TRP A 19 11.56 5.45 4.20
CA TRP A 19 11.97 4.06 4.37
C TRP A 19 12.79 3.55 3.20
N ILE A 20 12.48 3.96 1.97
CA ILE A 20 13.30 3.66 0.79
C ILE A 20 14.71 4.20 1.01
N LYS A 21 14.84 5.50 1.31
CA LYS A 21 16.14 6.12 1.57
C LYS A 21 16.92 5.45 2.71
N LYS A 22 16.21 4.97 3.74
CA LYS A 22 16.84 4.34 4.91
C LYS A 22 17.28 2.90 4.66
N ASN A 23 16.56 2.16 3.82
CA ASN A 23 16.70 0.71 3.69
C ASN A 23 17.20 0.26 2.30
N SER A 24 17.38 1.17 1.34
CA SER A 24 17.96 0.87 0.03
C SER A 24 19.27 1.63 -0.20
N THR A 25 19.97 1.25 -1.27
CA THR A 25 21.16 1.90 -1.81
C THR A 25 20.85 3.03 -2.79
N ILE A 26 19.58 3.41 -2.92
CA ILE A 26 19.14 4.43 -3.87
C ILE A 26 19.49 5.82 -3.33
N GLU A 27 20.51 6.42 -3.94
CA GLU A 27 20.98 7.75 -3.59
C GLU A 27 20.23 8.84 -4.36
N ASN A 28 19.83 8.57 -5.61
CA ASN A 28 19.24 9.57 -6.50
C ASN A 28 17.88 9.13 -7.08
N PHE A 29 16.82 9.69 -6.52
CA PHE A 29 15.44 9.41 -6.93
C PHE A 29 15.05 10.06 -8.27
N LEU A 30 15.85 11.01 -8.80
CA LEU A 30 15.58 11.63 -10.11
C LEU A 30 15.91 10.68 -11.25
N HIS A 31 16.99 9.89 -11.11
CA HIS A 31 17.48 8.98 -12.15
C HIS A 31 16.98 7.54 -12.01
N LEU A 32 15.85 7.34 -11.32
CA LEU A 32 15.24 6.01 -11.20
C LEU A 32 14.93 5.38 -12.55
N THR A 33 15.17 4.08 -12.61
CA THR A 33 14.96 3.18 -13.73
C THR A 33 14.14 1.97 -13.29
N ASN A 34 13.67 1.18 -14.26
CA ASN A 34 12.85 0.00 -13.96
C ASN A 34 13.61 -1.07 -13.17
N SER A 35 14.95 -1.10 -13.27
CA SER A 35 15.78 -2.03 -12.49
C SER A 35 15.83 -1.70 -11.00
N ASP A 36 15.47 -0.48 -10.60
CA ASP A 36 15.50 -0.05 -9.19
C ASP A 36 14.22 -0.45 -8.44
N LEU A 37 13.12 -0.71 -9.17
CA LEU A 37 11.82 -1.03 -8.59
C LEU A 37 11.83 -2.23 -7.62
N PRO A 38 12.54 -3.36 -7.89
CA PRO A 38 12.64 -4.45 -6.94
C PRO A 38 13.25 -4.03 -5.60
N GLU A 39 14.33 -3.24 -5.64
CA GLU A 39 15.01 -2.78 -4.43
C GLU A 39 14.13 -1.82 -3.62
N ILE A 40 13.49 -0.85 -4.30
CA ILE A 40 12.50 0.04 -3.71
C ILE A 40 11.42 -0.77 -3.00
N PHE A 41 10.91 -1.80 -3.66
CA PHE A 41 9.83 -2.62 -3.14
C PHE A 41 10.26 -3.42 -1.90
N GLN A 42 11.47 -3.97 -1.91
CA GLN A 42 12.01 -4.67 -0.74
C GLN A 42 12.23 -3.72 0.44
N ALA A 43 12.73 -2.50 0.20
CA ALA A 43 12.98 -1.50 1.23
C ALA A 43 11.72 -1.12 2.04
N VAL A 44 10.53 -1.27 1.44
CA VAL A 44 9.23 -0.93 2.05
C VAL A 44 8.25 -2.09 2.09
N LYS A 45 8.74 -3.32 1.98
CA LYS A 45 7.94 -4.55 1.96
C LYS A 45 6.96 -4.65 3.13
N VAL A 46 7.45 -4.37 4.34
CA VAL A 46 6.62 -4.43 5.56
C VAL A 46 5.47 -3.41 5.50
N SER A 47 5.75 -2.17 5.11
CA SER A 47 4.73 -1.14 4.93
C SER A 47 3.68 -1.55 3.90
N ASN A 48 4.11 -2.15 2.79
CA ASN A 48 3.22 -2.64 1.74
C ASN A 48 2.29 -3.73 2.28
N HIS A 49 2.82 -4.70 3.02
CA HIS A 49 2.01 -5.75 3.66
C HIS A 49 1.00 -5.17 4.65
N LEU A 50 1.42 -4.20 5.46
CA LEU A 50 0.55 -3.53 6.43
C LEU A 50 -0.57 -2.73 5.74
N LEU A 51 -0.28 -2.04 4.63
CA LEU A 51 -1.30 -1.33 3.86
C LEU A 51 -2.36 -2.30 3.35
N VAL A 52 -1.95 -3.38 2.67
CA VAL A 52 -2.91 -4.36 2.14
C VAL A 52 -3.67 -5.03 3.28
N PHE A 53 -3.00 -5.35 4.39
CA PHE A 53 -3.67 -5.86 5.59
C PHE A 53 -4.77 -4.93 6.09
N ASN A 54 -4.47 -3.64 6.22
CA ASN A 54 -5.44 -2.67 6.71
C ASN A 54 -6.63 -2.51 5.77
N LEU A 55 -6.40 -2.53 4.45
CA LEU A 55 -7.47 -2.51 3.46
C LEU A 55 -8.35 -3.76 3.56
N GLU A 56 -7.75 -4.94 3.62
CA GLU A 56 -8.47 -6.20 3.76
C GLU A 56 -9.26 -6.29 5.07
N MET A 57 -8.68 -5.80 6.16
CA MET A 57 -9.33 -5.73 7.47
C MET A 57 -10.53 -4.78 7.41
N ALA A 58 -10.35 -3.59 6.86
CA ALA A 58 -11.44 -2.62 6.72
C ALA A 58 -12.58 -3.17 5.85
N GLU A 59 -12.28 -3.79 4.71
CA GLU A 59 -13.32 -4.37 3.85
C GLU A 59 -14.05 -5.55 4.49
N THR A 60 -13.35 -6.33 5.31
CA THR A 60 -13.93 -7.52 5.94
C THR A 60 -14.78 -7.16 7.15
N PHE A 61 -14.35 -6.18 7.95
CA PHE A 61 -14.93 -5.91 9.28
C PHE A 61 -15.53 -4.51 9.44
N ILE A 62 -15.43 -3.64 8.43
CA ILE A 62 -15.96 -2.28 8.47
C ILE A 62 -16.86 -2.08 7.25
N PHE A 63 -18.07 -2.63 7.32
CA PHE A 63 -19.06 -2.54 6.25
C PHE A 63 -20.45 -2.14 6.80
N PRO A 64 -21.33 -1.57 5.94
CA PRO A 64 -22.69 -1.23 6.35
C PRO A 64 -23.45 -2.46 6.86
N GLY A 65 -24.01 -2.40 8.05
CA GLY A 65 -24.72 -3.53 8.66
C GLY A 65 -23.84 -4.45 9.52
N VAL A 66 -22.56 -4.12 9.73
CA VAL A 66 -21.65 -4.97 10.53
C VAL A 66 -22.14 -5.12 11.97
N LYS A 67 -22.72 -4.06 12.57
CA LYS A 67 -23.24 -4.10 13.92
C LYS A 67 -24.34 -5.16 14.06
N GLU A 68 -25.32 -5.14 13.16
CA GLU A 68 -26.45 -6.08 13.14
C GLU A 68 -25.97 -7.51 12.90
N HIS A 69 -24.92 -7.69 12.09
CA HIS A 69 -24.28 -8.99 11.89
C HIS A 69 -23.59 -9.51 13.15
N LEU A 70 -22.89 -8.64 13.88
CA LEU A 70 -22.24 -8.98 15.15
C LEU A 70 -23.28 -9.27 16.23
N ASP A 71 -24.33 -8.45 16.36
CA ASP A 71 -25.39 -8.63 17.35
C ASP A 71 -26.08 -10.00 17.19
N ARG A 72 -26.33 -10.45 15.95
CA ARG A 72 -26.87 -11.79 15.63
C ARG A 72 -25.89 -12.94 15.90
N SER A 73 -24.61 -12.62 16.06
CA SER A 73 -23.51 -13.56 16.23
C SER A 73 -22.85 -13.40 17.61
N TYR A 74 -23.59 -12.90 18.60
CA TYR A 74 -23.12 -12.66 19.98
C TYR A 74 -21.86 -11.78 20.08
N GLY A 75 -21.73 -10.80 19.19
CA GLY A 75 -20.60 -9.89 19.13
C GLY A 75 -19.38 -10.42 18.36
N TYR A 76 -19.45 -11.64 17.79
CA TYR A 76 -18.32 -12.25 17.08
C TYR A 76 -18.53 -12.25 15.56
N PRO A 77 -17.48 -12.00 14.76
CA PRO A 77 -17.55 -12.24 13.33
C PRO A 77 -17.82 -13.73 13.05
N PRO A 78 -18.69 -14.07 12.08
CA PRO A 78 -18.94 -15.46 11.72
C PRO A 78 -17.66 -16.20 11.31
N ALA A 79 -17.53 -17.48 11.67
CA ALA A 79 -16.34 -18.28 11.38
C ALA A 79 -15.96 -18.30 9.89
N VAL A 80 -16.95 -18.26 8.99
CA VAL A 80 -16.72 -18.18 7.53
C VAL A 80 -16.05 -16.86 7.13
N VAL A 81 -16.40 -15.75 7.77
CA VAL A 81 -15.78 -14.43 7.54
C VAL A 81 -14.33 -14.47 8.02
N VAL A 82 -14.09 -14.97 9.24
CA VAL A 82 -12.74 -15.13 9.80
C VAL A 82 -11.89 -16.05 8.93
N GLY A 83 -12.43 -17.19 8.49
CA GLY A 83 -11.72 -18.13 7.62
C GLY A 83 -11.34 -17.52 6.27
N LYS A 84 -12.25 -16.78 5.63
CA LYS A 84 -11.94 -16.03 4.40
C LYS A 84 -10.84 -14.99 4.64
N PHE A 85 -10.91 -14.25 5.73
CA PHE A 85 -9.88 -13.26 6.08
C PHE A 85 -8.51 -13.93 6.26
N GLN A 86 -8.43 -15.03 7.01
CA GLN A 86 -7.19 -15.80 7.19
C GLN A 86 -6.58 -16.28 5.88
N GLN A 87 -7.40 -16.68 4.90
CA GLN A 87 -6.92 -17.05 3.56
C GLN A 87 -6.30 -15.84 2.85
N ARG A 88 -6.94 -14.68 2.91
CA ARG A 88 -6.40 -13.43 2.33
C ARG A 88 -5.09 -13.01 2.98
N LEU A 89 -4.92 -13.19 4.30
CA LEU A 89 -3.65 -12.91 4.99
C LEU A 89 -2.46 -13.70 4.43
N LYS A 90 -2.69 -14.93 3.94
CA LYS A 90 -1.63 -15.72 3.30
C LYS A 90 -1.23 -15.10 1.96
N ALA A 91 -2.19 -14.58 1.19
CA ALA A 91 -1.92 -13.89 -0.07
C ALA A 91 -1.15 -12.58 0.13
N ILE A 92 -1.41 -11.84 1.21
CA ILE A 92 -0.68 -10.60 1.54
C ILE A 92 0.82 -10.88 1.73
N LYS A 93 1.17 -11.98 2.41
CA LYS A 93 2.57 -12.35 2.62
C LYS A 93 3.31 -12.66 1.32
N ALA A 94 2.58 -13.05 0.27
CA ALA A 94 3.12 -13.35 -1.04
C ALA A 94 3.31 -12.10 -1.92
N ILE A 95 2.95 -10.90 -1.45
CA ILE A 95 3.18 -9.66 -2.19
C ILE A 95 4.69 -9.35 -2.15
N ASP A 96 5.38 -9.62 -3.24
CA ASP A 96 6.83 -9.45 -3.42
C ASP A 96 7.21 -8.56 -4.62
N GLN A 97 6.22 -8.20 -5.44
CA GLN A 97 6.38 -7.36 -6.62
C GLN A 97 5.38 -6.20 -6.62
N TYR A 98 5.78 -5.09 -7.26
CA TYR A 98 4.96 -3.88 -7.32
C TYR A 98 3.64 -4.12 -8.07
N SER A 99 3.64 -4.92 -9.15
CA SER A 99 2.43 -5.24 -9.93
C SER A 99 1.35 -5.89 -9.06
N VAL A 100 1.77 -6.84 -8.21
CA VAL A 100 0.89 -7.52 -7.25
C VAL A 100 0.37 -6.54 -6.20
N LEU A 101 1.21 -5.63 -5.70
CA LEU A 101 0.77 -4.58 -4.78
C LEU A 101 -0.28 -3.69 -5.42
N ILE A 102 0.00 -3.15 -6.61
CA ILE A 102 -0.90 -2.22 -7.32
C ILE A 102 -2.26 -2.85 -7.57
N GLN A 103 -2.30 -4.15 -7.90
CA GLN A 103 -3.53 -4.91 -8.01
C GLN A 103 -4.25 -5.01 -6.65
N ALA A 104 -3.52 -5.39 -5.59
CA ALA A 104 -4.08 -5.56 -4.25
C ALA A 104 -4.70 -4.27 -3.68
N ILE A 105 -4.09 -3.11 -3.96
CA ILE A 105 -4.58 -1.80 -3.50
C ILE A 105 -5.55 -1.13 -4.50
N ARG A 106 -5.92 -1.85 -5.57
CA ARG A 106 -6.86 -1.41 -6.62
C ARG A 106 -6.45 -0.11 -7.28
N LEU A 107 -5.17 -0.01 -7.67
CA LEU A 107 -4.63 1.13 -8.42
C LEU A 107 -4.24 0.76 -9.87
N SER A 108 -4.61 -0.42 -10.34
CA SER A 108 -4.30 -0.89 -11.71
C SER A 108 -4.83 0.02 -12.83
N ASP A 109 -5.89 0.80 -12.57
CA ASP A 109 -6.40 1.77 -13.54
C ASP A 109 -5.54 3.04 -13.65
N THR A 110 -4.71 3.30 -12.64
CA THR A 110 -3.86 4.51 -12.53
C THR A 110 -2.40 4.20 -12.81
N ILE A 111 -1.90 3.07 -12.30
CA ILE A 111 -0.50 2.63 -12.48
C ILE A 111 -0.54 1.39 -13.36
N LYS A 112 -0.30 1.58 -14.66
CA LYS A 112 -0.43 0.53 -15.68
C LYS A 112 0.91 -0.04 -16.11
N SER A 113 2.00 0.65 -15.78
CA SER A 113 3.35 0.30 -16.22
C SER A 113 4.39 0.56 -15.12
N PRO A 114 5.58 -0.06 -15.23
CA PRO A 114 6.75 0.29 -14.40
C PRO A 114 7.06 1.80 -14.41
N ASN A 115 6.94 2.44 -15.57
CA ASN A 115 7.22 3.87 -15.73
C ASN A 115 6.23 4.73 -14.92
N ASP A 116 4.94 4.36 -14.92
CA ASP A 116 3.93 5.05 -14.08
C ASP A 116 4.28 4.96 -12.59
N MET A 117 4.84 3.82 -12.17
CA MET A 117 5.28 3.60 -10.79
C MET A 117 6.50 4.47 -10.45
N ILE A 118 7.48 4.56 -11.36
CA ILE A 118 8.63 5.47 -11.21
C ILE A 118 8.16 6.92 -11.10
N ASP A 119 7.24 7.34 -11.95
CA ASP A 119 6.69 8.70 -11.92
C ASP A 119 5.90 8.95 -10.63
N LEU A 120 5.20 7.95 -10.11
CA LEU A 120 4.60 8.02 -8.78
C LEU A 120 5.65 8.20 -7.68
N ILE A 121 6.75 7.45 -7.71
CA ILE A 121 7.84 7.55 -6.72
C ILE A 121 8.48 8.93 -6.79
N ARG A 122 8.84 9.42 -7.99
CA ARG A 122 9.40 10.77 -8.19
C ARG A 122 8.47 11.86 -7.65
N ARG A 123 7.17 11.75 -7.93
CA ARG A 123 6.17 12.68 -7.37
C ARG A 123 6.11 12.60 -5.85
N SER A 124 6.17 11.38 -5.30
CA SER A 124 6.12 11.12 -3.87
C SER A 124 7.33 11.70 -3.13
N VAL A 125 8.51 11.82 -3.76
CA VAL A 125 9.67 12.53 -3.17
C VAL A 125 9.33 14.00 -2.92
N ARG A 126 8.67 14.66 -3.87
CA ARG A 126 8.27 16.07 -3.71
C ARG A 126 7.30 16.24 -2.55
N VAL A 127 6.28 15.38 -2.47
CA VAL A 127 5.31 15.38 -1.38
C VAL A 127 6.00 15.06 -0.05
N SER A 128 6.91 14.09 -0.03
CA SER A 128 7.67 13.70 1.16
C SER A 128 8.49 14.86 1.74
N ASN A 129 9.14 15.63 0.87
CA ASN A 129 9.86 16.83 1.27
C ASN A 129 8.92 17.94 1.76
N GLN A 130 7.79 18.17 1.07
CA GLN A 130 6.80 19.18 1.46
C GLN A 130 6.18 18.87 2.83
N GLN A 131 5.96 17.59 3.13
CA GLN A 131 5.43 17.12 4.42
C GLN A 131 6.51 16.96 5.50
N GLY A 132 7.79 17.19 5.17
CA GLY A 132 8.90 17.10 6.12
C GLY A 132 9.30 15.68 6.54
N TYR A 133 8.84 14.65 5.83
CA TYR A 133 9.28 13.26 6.07
C TYR A 133 10.73 13.03 5.64
N THR A 134 11.17 13.74 4.60
CA THR A 134 12.53 13.68 4.09
C THR A 134 13.07 15.06 3.71
N ASN A 135 14.36 15.13 3.44
CA ASN A 135 15.02 16.27 2.83
C ASN A 135 15.94 15.76 1.70
N ILE A 136 15.31 15.28 0.63
CA ILE A 136 15.99 14.79 -0.57
C ILE A 136 16.06 15.94 -1.57
N ARG A 137 17.25 16.25 -2.05
CA ARG A 137 17.48 17.33 -3.03
C ARG A 137 17.45 16.79 -4.45
#